data_AF-A0A6C0LS71-F1
#
_entry.id   AF-A0A6C0LS71-F1
#
_cell.length_a   1.000
_cell.length_b   1.000
_cell.length_c   1.000
_cell.angle_alpha   90.00
_cell.angle_beta   90.00
_cell.angle_gamma   90.00
#
_symmetry.space_group_name_H-M   'P 1'
#
loop_
_entity.id
_entity.type
_entity.pdbx_description
1 polymer ?
#
loop_
_entity_poly.entity_id
_entity_poly.type
_entity_poly.pdbx_seq_one_letter_code
_entity_poly.pdbx_strand_id
1 'polypeptide(L)'
;MEKYSTEYIHFIKTFIANKCYMNYCNMMLKKSNEEGSDYKENILKYRYEPDVWKEILNTIHIPMKYLIQLYKNIDYEIPQHSIQVYEYKTFQEYVDTYVTLEKAGSYNYQQFIKSMKDPEFKNKVVEKYETSLYENKIKNYIIYVINLYITAKTNAHQIFTDREQLEMDIAVDIMPYLEYISKRDLHTNKHDIKTGCIEVDTIDYINNLLFTM
;
A
#
# COMPACT_ATOMS: atom_id res chain seq x y z
N MET A 1 -14.07 -11.20 -17.08
CA MET A 1 -13.29 -10.20 -16.34
C MET A 1 -12.43 -9.47 -17.35
N GLU A 2 -12.65 -8.17 -17.53
CA GLU A 2 -11.73 -7.33 -18.30
C GLU A 2 -10.38 -7.28 -17.56
N LYS A 3 -9.30 -7.57 -18.28
CA LYS A 3 -7.96 -7.44 -17.73
C LYS A 3 -7.62 -5.95 -17.70
N TYR A 4 -7.35 -5.41 -16.51
CA TYR A 4 -6.83 -4.06 -16.37
C TYR A 4 -5.50 -3.95 -17.12
N SER A 5 -5.27 -2.81 -17.78
CA SER A 5 -3.99 -2.57 -18.45
C SER A 5 -2.88 -2.40 -17.40
N THR A 6 -1.66 -2.81 -17.77
CA THR A 6 -0.47 -2.67 -16.90
C THR A 6 -0.25 -1.22 -16.48
N GLU A 7 -0.53 -0.27 -17.38
CA GLU A 7 -0.44 1.17 -17.15
C GLU A 7 -1.40 1.64 -16.05
N TYR A 8 -2.64 1.14 -16.04
CA TYR A 8 -3.61 1.47 -15.00
C TYR A 8 -3.16 0.97 -13.62
N ILE A 9 -2.65 -0.26 -13.57
CA ILE A 9 -2.14 -0.84 -12.32
C ILE A 9 -0.92 -0.06 -11.81
N HIS A 10 -0.02 0.32 -12.71
CA HIS A 10 1.11 1.19 -12.40
C HIS A 10 0.64 2.53 -11.87
N PHE A 11 -0.35 3.17 -12.49
CA PHE A 11 -0.93 4.42 -12.02
C PHE A 11 -1.43 4.32 -10.58
N ILE A 12 -2.24 3.30 -10.25
CA ILE A 12 -2.75 3.11 -8.88
C ILE A 12 -1.61 2.91 -7.88
N LYS A 13 -0.61 2.08 -8.23
CA LYS A 13 0.60 1.87 -7.42
C LYS A 13 1.34 3.19 -7.16
N THR A 14 1.62 3.95 -8.22
CA THR A 14 2.31 5.24 -8.18
C THR A 14 1.55 6.26 -7.33
N PHE A 15 0.22 6.35 -7.49
CA PHE A 15 -0.61 7.23 -6.68
C PHE A 15 -0.52 6.91 -5.18
N ILE A 16 -0.64 5.63 -4.82
CA ILE A 16 -0.55 5.16 -3.44
C ILE A 16 0.83 5.41 -2.86
N ALA A 17 1.89 5.05 -3.59
CA ALA A 17 3.27 5.24 -3.17
C ALA A 17 3.59 6.72 -2.90
N ASN A 18 3.18 7.62 -3.82
CA ASN A 18 3.35 9.06 -3.64
C ASN A 18 2.58 9.59 -2.43
N LYS A 19 1.32 9.19 -2.25
CA LYS A 19 0.53 9.64 -1.10
C LYS A 19 1.14 9.19 0.23
N CYS A 20 1.60 7.94 0.30
CA CYS A 20 2.34 7.42 1.46
C CYS A 20 3.64 8.20 1.70
N TYR A 21 4.44 8.45 0.66
CA TYR A 21 5.70 9.18 0.76
C TYR A 21 5.49 10.61 1.27
N MET A 22 4.48 11.31 0.76
CA MET A 22 4.14 12.67 1.21
C MET A 22 3.70 12.68 2.67
N ASN A 23 2.83 11.74 3.07
CA ASN A 23 2.40 11.61 4.47
C ASN A 23 3.58 11.29 5.39
N TYR A 24 4.49 10.41 4.95
CA TYR A 24 5.72 10.08 5.68
C TYR A 24 6.59 11.33 5.89
N CYS A 25 6.89 12.07 4.82
CA CYS A 25 7.66 13.31 4.89
C CYS A 25 7.04 14.33 5.85
N ASN A 26 5.72 14.53 5.76
CA ASN A 26 4.99 15.45 6.63
C ASN A 26 5.07 15.05 8.11
N MET A 27 4.91 13.75 8.40
CA MET A 27 5.06 13.22 9.77
C MET A 27 6.48 13.42 10.30
N MET A 28 7.51 13.17 9.48
CA MET A 28 8.90 13.36 9.87
C MET A 28 9.22 14.84 10.10
N LEU A 29 8.70 15.75 9.29
CA LEU A 29 8.86 17.19 9.49
C LEU A 29 8.23 17.64 10.82
N LYS A 30 7.02 17.16 11.12
CA LYS A 30 6.35 17.43 12.39
C LYS A 30 7.17 16.92 13.59
N LYS A 31 7.65 15.67 13.54
CA LYS A 31 8.52 15.10 14.57
C LYS A 31 9.82 15.89 14.76
N SER A 32 10.41 16.38 13.67
CA SER A 32 11.63 17.21 13.72
C SER A 32 11.39 18.52 14.48
N ASN A 33 10.24 19.16 14.24
CA ASN A 33 9.84 20.37 14.95
C ASN A 33 9.54 20.11 16.44
N GLU A 34 8.94 18.97 16.77
CA GLU A 34 8.59 18.57 18.15
C GLU A 34 9.81 18.13 18.96
N GLU A 35 10.73 17.38 18.35
CA GLU A 35 11.93 16.81 18.99
C GLU A 35 13.14 17.76 18.93
N GLY A 36 13.08 18.84 18.12
CA GLY A 36 14.21 19.73 17.88
C GLY A 36 15.37 19.06 17.12
N SER A 37 15.08 18.01 16.35
CA SER A 37 16.04 17.18 15.62
C SER A 37 16.07 17.48 14.12
N ASP A 38 17.11 17.01 13.42
CA ASP A 38 17.25 17.22 11.98
C ASP A 38 16.25 16.36 11.18
N TYR A 39 15.60 16.98 10.21
CA TYR A 39 14.60 16.33 9.36
C TYR A 39 15.14 15.13 8.58
N LYS A 40 16.36 15.22 8.04
CA LYS A 40 16.98 14.12 7.30
C LYS A 40 17.33 12.96 8.23
N GLU A 41 17.73 13.25 9.46
CA GLU A 41 17.99 12.22 10.47
C GLU A 41 16.71 11.45 10.80
N ASN A 42 15.59 12.16 11.02
CA ASN A 42 14.29 11.53 11.30
C ASN A 42 13.77 10.69 10.13
N ILE A 43 13.91 11.17 8.89
CA ILE A 43 13.56 10.38 7.69
C ILE A 43 14.27 9.03 7.67
N LEU A 44 15.54 8.99 8.06
CA LEU A 44 16.32 7.75 8.04
C LEU A 44 16.04 6.87 9.25
N LYS A 45 15.83 7.48 10.42
CA LYS A 45 15.57 6.80 11.69
C LYS A 45 14.25 6.04 11.67
N TYR A 46 13.16 6.66 11.24
CA TYR A 46 11.80 6.11 11.38
C TYR A 46 11.33 5.28 10.17
N ARG A 47 12.15 5.06 9.14
CA ARG A 47 11.74 4.44 7.85
C ARG A 47 11.35 2.97 7.94
N TYR A 48 11.64 2.31 9.05
CA TYR A 48 11.27 0.91 9.31
C TYR A 48 10.31 0.76 10.49
N GLU A 49 9.83 1.86 11.06
CA GLU A 49 9.00 1.84 12.26
C GLU A 49 7.54 1.46 11.93
N PRO A 50 7.03 0.31 12.43
CA PRO A 50 5.71 -0.19 12.06
C PRO A 50 4.56 0.76 12.41
N ASP A 51 4.67 1.48 13.53
CA ASP A 51 3.63 2.40 13.97
C ASP A 51 3.47 3.60 13.04
N VAL A 52 4.59 4.12 12.50
CA VAL A 52 4.57 5.20 11.51
C VAL A 52 3.86 4.75 10.25
N TRP A 53 4.23 3.57 9.72
CA TRP A 53 3.60 3.04 8.51
C TRP A 53 2.14 2.65 8.71
N LYS A 54 1.78 2.16 9.90
CA LYS A 54 0.40 1.88 10.27
C LYS A 54 -0.45 3.15 10.26
N GLU A 55 0.04 4.25 10.81
CA GLU A 55 -0.66 5.54 10.77
C GLU A 55 -0.86 6.00 9.32
N ILE A 56 0.20 5.98 8.51
CA ILE A 56 0.14 6.39 7.09
C ILE A 56 -0.85 5.52 6.30
N LEU A 57 -0.73 4.20 6.38
CA LEU A 57 -1.57 3.29 5.60
C LEU A 57 -3.04 3.31 6.03
N ASN A 58 -3.33 3.67 7.29
CA ASN A 58 -4.71 3.88 7.74
C ASN A 58 -5.36 5.09 7.04
N THR A 59 -4.60 6.16 6.77
CA THR A 59 -5.13 7.33 6.03
C THR A 59 -5.52 7.01 4.59
N ILE A 60 -4.92 5.97 4.00
CA ILE A 60 -5.16 5.56 2.61
C ILE A 60 -5.72 4.12 2.50
N HIS A 61 -6.41 3.65 3.53
CA HIS A 61 -6.85 2.25 3.60
C HIS A 61 -7.76 1.84 2.43
N ILE A 62 -8.59 2.75 1.89
CA ILE A 62 -9.46 2.49 0.73
C ILE A 62 -8.64 2.26 -0.54
N PRO A 63 -7.80 3.21 -1.01
CA PRO A 63 -6.89 2.97 -2.13
C PRO A 63 -6.03 1.71 -1.96
N MET A 64 -5.52 1.48 -0.76
CA MET A 64 -4.69 0.31 -0.47
C MET A 64 -5.46 -1.01 -0.64
N LYS A 65 -6.70 -1.08 -0.14
CA LYS A 65 -7.58 -2.24 -0.33
C LYS A 65 -7.88 -2.50 -1.80
N TYR A 66 -8.07 -1.43 -2.58
CA TYR A 66 -8.29 -1.54 -4.02
C TYR A 66 -7.06 -2.10 -4.74
N LEU A 67 -5.86 -1.60 -4.45
CA LEU A 67 -4.62 -2.13 -5.02
C LEU A 67 -4.43 -3.62 -4.69
N ILE A 68 -4.72 -4.02 -3.45
CA ILE A 68 -4.64 -5.42 -3.02
C ILE A 68 -5.58 -6.29 -3.86
N GLN A 69 -6.80 -5.83 -4.08
CA GLN A 69 -7.77 -6.56 -4.91
C GLN A 69 -7.30 -6.64 -6.37
N LEU A 70 -6.77 -5.54 -6.93
CA LEU A 70 -6.21 -5.53 -8.28
C LEU A 70 -5.10 -6.57 -8.44
N TYR A 71 -4.12 -6.58 -7.53
CA TYR A 71 -3.01 -7.53 -7.57
C TYR A 71 -3.45 -8.98 -7.40
N LYS A 72 -4.43 -9.26 -6.53
CA LYS A 72 -5.04 -10.60 -6.42
C LYS A 72 -5.67 -11.04 -7.74
N ASN A 73 -6.39 -10.16 -8.42
CA ASN A 73 -7.11 -10.49 -9.66
C ASN A 73 -6.19 -10.82 -10.83
N ILE A 74 -4.97 -10.25 -10.84
CA ILE A 74 -3.98 -10.50 -11.90
C ILE A 74 -2.88 -11.47 -11.48
N ASP A 75 -3.02 -12.11 -10.31
CA ASP A 75 -2.02 -13.00 -9.71
C ASP A 75 -0.61 -12.38 -9.72
N TYR A 76 -0.53 -11.13 -9.27
CA TYR A 76 0.73 -10.38 -9.32
C TYR A 76 1.74 -10.96 -8.34
N GLU A 77 2.88 -11.42 -8.87
CA GLU A 77 4.02 -11.86 -8.08
C GLU A 77 4.79 -10.66 -7.53
N ILE A 78 4.68 -10.48 -6.21
CA ILE A 78 5.38 -9.41 -5.50
C ILE A 78 6.87 -9.79 -5.39
N PRO A 79 7.79 -8.90 -5.78
CA PRO A 79 9.22 -9.12 -5.59
C PRO A 79 9.54 -9.45 -4.12
N GLN A 80 10.37 -10.47 -3.86
CA GLN A 80 10.79 -10.84 -2.50
C GLN A 80 11.77 -9.84 -1.85
N HIS A 81 11.94 -8.65 -2.41
CA HIS A 81 12.92 -7.69 -1.89
C HIS A 81 12.49 -7.17 -0.52
N SER A 82 13.43 -7.32 0.41
CA SER A 82 13.20 -7.51 1.84
C SER A 82 13.11 -6.19 2.59
N ILE A 83 11.90 -5.72 2.83
CA ILE A 83 11.59 -4.90 4.00
C ILE A 83 10.42 -5.60 4.71
N GLN A 84 10.59 -5.91 5.99
CA GLN A 84 9.58 -6.60 6.81
C GLN A 84 9.08 -5.66 7.91
N VAL A 85 8.43 -4.56 7.52
CA VAL A 85 7.76 -3.67 8.49
C VAL A 85 6.52 -4.37 9.06
N TYR A 86 5.77 -5.07 8.20
CA TYR A 86 4.70 -5.96 8.60
C TYR A 86 5.21 -7.40 8.60
N GLU A 87 5.02 -8.10 9.71
CA GLU A 87 5.47 -9.47 9.87
C GLU A 87 4.70 -10.45 8.96
N TYR A 88 5.43 -11.44 8.45
CA TYR A 88 4.89 -12.62 7.79
C TYR A 88 4.68 -13.71 8.83
N LYS A 89 3.55 -13.64 9.54
CA LYS A 89 3.15 -14.69 10.47
C LYS A 89 3.05 -16.02 9.75
N THR A 90 3.55 -17.07 10.36
CA THR A 90 3.22 -18.45 10.01
C THR A 90 1.73 -18.71 10.21
N PHE A 91 1.21 -19.79 9.61
CA PHE A 91 -0.19 -20.18 9.83
C PHE A 91 -0.51 -20.38 11.32
N GLN A 92 0.43 -20.94 12.09
CA GLN A 92 0.27 -21.15 13.53
C GLN A 92 0.17 -19.82 14.28
N GLU A 93 1.09 -18.89 14.05
CA GLU A 93 1.06 -17.54 14.68
C GLU A 93 -0.18 -16.74 14.29
N TYR A 94 -0.67 -16.92 13.05
CA TYR A 94 -1.92 -16.33 12.61
C TYR A 94 -3.11 -16.88 13.42
N VAL A 95 -3.23 -18.21 13.52
CA VAL A 95 -4.30 -18.85 14.31
C VAL A 95 -4.22 -18.40 15.76
N ASP A 96 -3.03 -18.40 16.36
CA ASP A 96 -2.80 -18.00 17.75
C ASP A 96 -3.15 -16.52 18.00
N THR A 97 -3.11 -15.67 16.97
CA THR A 97 -3.55 -14.27 17.13
C THR A 97 -5.04 -14.18 17.52
N TYR A 98 -5.87 -15.09 17.02
CA TYR A 98 -7.32 -15.11 17.22
C TYR A 98 -7.79 -16.16 18.22
N VAL A 99 -7.09 -17.29 18.33
CA VAL A 99 -7.49 -18.46 19.11
C VAL A 99 -6.28 -19.01 19.87
N THR A 100 -5.98 -18.44 21.04
CA THR A 100 -5.08 -19.09 22.01
C THR A 100 -5.87 -19.79 23.11
N LEU A 101 -5.23 -20.79 23.73
CA LEU A 101 -5.68 -21.38 24.99
C LEU A 101 -5.97 -20.33 26.06
N GLU A 102 -5.15 -19.28 26.15
CA GLU A 102 -5.29 -18.19 27.12
C GLU A 102 -6.45 -17.23 26.79
N LYS A 103 -6.70 -16.92 25.51
CA LYS A 103 -7.76 -15.98 25.10
C LYS A 103 -9.12 -16.64 24.94
N ALA A 104 -9.17 -17.86 24.41
CA ALA A 104 -10.41 -18.57 24.12
C ALA A 104 -10.81 -19.55 25.23
N GLY A 105 -9.85 -20.00 26.06
CA GLY A 105 -10.04 -21.07 27.03
C GLY A 105 -9.93 -22.47 26.39
N SER A 106 -9.66 -23.48 27.23
CA SER A 106 -9.42 -24.86 26.81
C SER A 106 -10.57 -25.47 26.00
N TYR A 107 -11.81 -25.18 26.36
CA TYR A 107 -13.00 -25.68 25.68
C TYR A 107 -13.13 -25.15 24.25
N ASN A 108 -13.02 -23.83 24.06
CA ASN A 108 -13.14 -23.23 22.73
C ASN A 108 -11.96 -23.57 21.83
N TYR A 109 -10.75 -23.71 22.40
CA TYR A 109 -9.60 -24.19 21.66
C TYR A 109 -9.81 -25.63 21.16
N GLN A 110 -10.31 -26.53 22.01
CA GLN A 110 -10.64 -27.90 21.61
C GLN A 110 -11.74 -27.94 20.53
N GLN A 111 -12.77 -27.08 20.64
CA GLN A 111 -13.78 -26.95 19.59
C GLN A 111 -13.18 -26.46 18.27
N PHE A 112 -12.30 -25.46 18.30
CA PHE A 112 -11.60 -24.98 17.11
C PHE A 112 -10.78 -26.10 16.45
N ILE A 113 -9.99 -26.85 17.22
CA ILE A 113 -9.21 -27.99 16.71
C ILE A 113 -10.14 -29.08 16.12
N LYS A 114 -11.30 -29.31 16.73
CA LYS A 114 -12.31 -30.23 16.19
C LYS A 114 -12.86 -29.72 14.85
N SER A 115 -13.18 -28.42 14.75
CA SER A 115 -13.65 -27.79 13.51
C SER A 115 -12.58 -27.77 12.42
N MET A 116 -11.29 -27.70 12.75
CA MET A 116 -10.19 -27.80 11.77
C MET A 116 -10.10 -29.17 11.07
N LYS A 117 -10.79 -30.20 11.57
CA LYS A 117 -10.93 -31.49 10.89
C LYS A 117 -11.95 -31.45 9.75
N ASP A 118 -12.88 -30.50 9.78
CA ASP A 118 -13.82 -30.26 8.70
C ASP A 118 -13.10 -29.55 7.52
N PRO A 119 -13.08 -30.15 6.31
CA PRO A 119 -12.38 -29.57 5.17
C PRO A 119 -12.89 -28.18 4.77
N GLU A 120 -14.20 -27.94 4.87
CA GLU A 120 -14.80 -26.66 4.49
C GLU A 120 -14.35 -25.54 5.44
N PHE A 121 -14.43 -25.79 6.75
CA PHE A 121 -13.92 -24.88 7.78
C PHE A 121 -12.42 -24.63 7.62
N LYS A 122 -11.62 -25.69 7.45
CA LYS A 122 -10.18 -25.60 7.27
C LYS A 122 -9.83 -24.71 6.06
N ASN A 123 -10.46 -24.94 4.92
CA ASN A 123 -10.19 -24.17 3.70
C ASN A 123 -10.51 -22.69 3.89
N LYS A 124 -11.62 -22.35 4.57
CA LYS A 124 -11.97 -20.95 4.89
C LYS A 124 -10.94 -20.28 5.81
N VAL A 125 -10.37 -21.01 6.77
CA VAL A 125 -9.32 -20.48 7.65
C VAL A 125 -8.02 -20.26 6.88
N VAL A 126 -7.64 -21.21 6.02
CA VAL A 126 -6.46 -21.09 5.15
C VAL A 126 -6.60 -19.90 4.20
N GLU A 127 -7.75 -19.74 3.55
CA GLU A 127 -8.01 -18.61 2.64
C GLU A 127 -7.88 -17.24 3.34
N LYS A 128 -8.37 -17.15 4.58
CA LYS A 128 -8.22 -15.94 5.40
C LYS A 128 -6.76 -15.66 5.76
N TYR A 129 -6.01 -16.71 6.11
CA TYR A 129 -4.57 -16.61 6.37
C TYR A 129 -3.81 -16.16 5.12
N GLU A 130 -4.04 -16.80 3.97
CA GLU A 130 -3.39 -16.45 2.69
C GLU A 130 -3.71 -15.03 2.28
N THR A 131 -4.97 -14.60 2.46
CA THR A 131 -5.38 -13.22 2.26
C THR A 131 -4.60 -12.26 3.16
N SER A 132 -4.54 -12.52 4.47
CA SER A 132 -3.79 -11.68 5.42
C SER A 132 -2.30 -11.61 5.08
N LEU A 133 -1.70 -12.73 4.69
CA LEU A 133 -0.30 -12.81 4.31
C LEU A 133 -0.03 -11.99 3.04
N TYR A 134 -0.91 -12.11 2.04
CA TYR A 134 -0.82 -11.36 0.79
C TYR A 134 -0.96 -9.85 1.01
N GLU A 135 -1.89 -9.43 1.87
CA GLU A 135 -2.04 -8.02 2.25
C GLU A 135 -0.75 -7.46 2.85
N ASN A 136 -0.11 -8.18 3.78
CA ASN A 136 1.15 -7.75 4.38
C ASN A 136 2.29 -7.69 3.36
N LYS A 137 2.34 -8.63 2.40
CA LYS A 137 3.32 -8.58 1.30
C LYS A 137 3.18 -7.31 0.48
N ILE A 138 1.95 -6.91 0.12
CA ILE A 138 1.73 -5.68 -0.67
C ILE A 138 2.09 -4.44 0.15
N LYS A 139 1.71 -4.38 1.43
CA LYS A 139 2.08 -3.26 2.31
C LYS A 139 3.60 -3.11 2.39
N ASN A 140 4.31 -4.19 2.66
CA ASN A 140 5.77 -4.20 2.69
C ASN A 140 6.38 -3.80 1.36
N TYR A 141 5.78 -4.22 0.25
CA TYR A 141 6.24 -3.86 -1.08
C TYR A 141 6.11 -2.35 -1.36
N ILE A 142 4.97 -1.75 -1.03
CA ILE A 142 4.78 -0.30 -1.16
C ILE A 142 5.78 0.46 -0.29
N ILE A 143 5.99 0.02 0.95
CA ILE A 143 7.00 0.61 1.85
C ILE A 143 8.41 0.46 1.25
N TYR A 144 8.72 -0.69 0.67
CA TYR A 144 9.98 -0.93 0.00
C TYR A 144 10.24 0.06 -1.14
N VAL A 145 9.26 0.24 -2.02
CA VAL A 145 9.34 1.21 -3.13
C VAL A 145 9.58 2.63 -2.61
N ILE A 146 8.89 3.03 -1.54
CA ILE A 146 9.09 4.35 -0.92
C ILE A 146 10.48 4.48 -0.31
N ASN A 147 10.98 3.43 0.35
CA ASN A 147 12.31 3.42 0.97
C ASN A 147 13.43 3.48 -0.07
N LEU A 148 13.25 2.88 -1.26
CA LEU A 148 14.17 3.07 -2.39
C LEU A 148 14.27 4.57 -2.74
N TYR A 149 13.12 5.24 -2.86
CA TYR A 149 13.09 6.66 -3.20
C TYR A 149 13.72 7.55 -2.11
N ILE A 150 13.38 7.32 -0.83
CA ILE A 150 14.01 8.01 0.30
C ILE A 150 15.52 7.86 0.22
N THR A 151 16.00 6.63 -0.02
CA THR A 151 17.42 6.31 -0.09
C THR A 151 18.09 7.02 -1.27
N ALA A 152 17.46 7.02 -2.45
CA ALA A 152 17.98 7.71 -3.63
C ALA A 152 18.09 9.24 -3.42
N LYS A 153 17.16 9.83 -2.65
CA LYS A 153 17.16 11.28 -2.36
C LYS A 153 18.09 11.69 -1.21
N THR A 154 18.38 10.78 -0.27
CA THR A 154 19.17 11.08 0.93
C THR A 154 20.60 10.58 0.85
N ASN A 155 20.87 9.53 0.08
CA ASN A 155 22.16 8.87 -0.01
C ASN A 155 22.63 8.81 -1.47
N ALA A 156 23.38 9.83 -1.90
CA ALA A 156 23.80 10.03 -3.29
C ALA A 156 24.76 8.94 -3.85
N HIS A 157 25.15 7.94 -3.06
CA HIS A 157 26.14 6.92 -3.43
C HIS A 157 25.62 5.49 -3.37
N GLN A 158 24.30 5.30 -3.16
CA GLN A 158 23.71 3.97 -3.19
C GLN A 158 23.60 3.47 -4.65
N ILE A 159 24.10 2.26 -4.90
CA ILE A 159 23.93 1.57 -6.18
C ILE A 159 22.61 0.80 -6.12
N PHE A 160 21.74 1.04 -7.10
CA PHE A 160 20.47 0.33 -7.28
C PHE A 160 20.59 -0.68 -8.41
N THR A 161 19.89 -1.80 -8.29
CA THR A 161 19.71 -2.76 -9.38
C THR A 161 18.82 -2.16 -10.48
N ASP A 162 18.90 -2.68 -11.71
CA ASP A 162 18.04 -2.25 -12.82
C ASP A 162 16.54 -2.34 -12.48
N ARG A 163 16.16 -3.35 -11.68
CA ARG A 163 14.78 -3.51 -11.20
C ARG A 163 14.38 -2.42 -10.21
N GLU A 164 15.23 -2.11 -9.25
CA GLU A 164 14.97 -1.02 -8.28
C GLU A 164 14.91 0.32 -8.98
N GLN A 165 15.77 0.54 -9.98
CA GLN A 165 15.74 1.74 -10.81
C GLN A 165 14.40 1.86 -11.55
N LEU A 166 13.96 0.78 -12.19
CA LEU A 166 12.66 0.73 -12.86
C LEU A 166 11.49 1.01 -11.90
N GLU A 167 11.52 0.46 -10.70
CA GLU A 167 10.49 0.72 -9.68
C GLU A 167 10.47 2.19 -9.25
N MET A 168 11.63 2.82 -9.08
CA MET A 168 11.74 4.24 -8.75
C MET A 168 11.23 5.13 -9.88
N ASP A 169 11.56 4.79 -11.14
CA ASP A 169 11.15 5.54 -12.33
C ASP A 169 9.63 5.48 -12.54
N ILE A 170 9.00 4.34 -12.23
CA ILE A 170 7.54 4.15 -12.36
C ILE A 170 6.78 4.81 -11.20
N ALA A 171 7.28 4.68 -9.96
CA ALA A 171 6.45 4.89 -8.77
C ALA A 171 6.38 6.33 -8.25
N VAL A 172 7.29 7.24 -8.64
CA VAL A 172 7.42 8.53 -7.93
C VAL A 172 7.42 9.77 -8.84
N ASP A 173 7.32 9.62 -10.17
CA ASP A 173 7.10 10.77 -11.05
C ASP A 173 5.65 10.83 -11.55
N ILE A 174 4.72 11.13 -10.63
CA ILE A 174 3.32 11.37 -11.00
C ILE A 174 3.13 12.73 -11.68
N MET A 175 4.11 13.64 -11.58
CA MET A 175 4.02 15.01 -12.11
C MET A 175 3.86 15.06 -13.64
N PRO A 176 4.67 14.37 -14.46
CA PRO A 176 4.46 14.31 -15.92
C PRO A 176 3.09 13.77 -16.31
N TYR A 177 2.53 12.85 -15.51
CA TYR A 177 1.21 12.27 -15.76
C TYR A 177 0.06 13.18 -15.32
N LEU A 178 0.17 13.85 -14.16
CA LEU A 178 -0.78 14.88 -13.74
C LEU A 178 -0.73 16.08 -14.70
N GLU A 179 0.45 16.45 -15.18
CA GLU A 179 0.61 17.42 -16.26
C GLU A 179 -0.03 16.93 -17.56
N TYR A 180 0.08 15.65 -17.90
CA TYR A 180 -0.55 15.06 -19.07
C TYR A 180 -2.09 15.09 -19.00
N ILE A 181 -2.66 14.73 -17.85
CA ILE A 181 -4.11 14.81 -17.60
C ILE A 181 -4.56 16.28 -17.62
N SER A 182 -3.88 17.15 -16.88
CA SER A 182 -4.17 18.58 -16.81
C SER A 182 -4.13 19.26 -18.19
N LYS A 183 -3.17 18.90 -19.04
CA LYS A 183 -3.04 19.40 -20.41
C LYS A 183 -4.12 18.85 -21.36
N ARG A 184 -4.77 17.73 -21.04
CA ARG A 184 -5.87 17.15 -21.82
C ARG A 184 -7.26 17.63 -21.38
N ASP A 185 -7.48 17.84 -20.09
CA ASP A 185 -8.78 18.30 -19.56
C ASP A 185 -9.08 19.78 -19.85
N LEU A 186 -8.10 20.56 -20.31
CA LEU A 186 -8.32 21.91 -20.85
C LEU A 186 -8.87 21.90 -22.30
N HIS A 187 -8.90 20.74 -22.98
CA HIS A 187 -9.33 20.63 -24.37
C HIS A 187 -10.52 19.68 -24.61
N THR A 188 -10.98 18.95 -23.60
CA THR A 188 -12.26 18.25 -23.65
C THR A 188 -13.39 19.23 -23.32
N ASN A 189 -13.89 19.81 -24.40
CA ASN A 189 -15.01 20.72 -24.48
C ASN A 189 -16.17 20.40 -23.54
N LYS A 190 -16.82 21.50 -23.12
CA LYS A 190 -18.17 21.66 -22.56
C LYS A 190 -19.32 21.05 -23.41
N HIS A 191 -19.05 20.02 -24.20
CA HIS A 191 -20.04 19.33 -25.01
C HIS A 191 -19.84 17.82 -24.85
N ASP A 192 -20.42 17.24 -23.79
CA ASP A 192 -21.11 15.94 -23.82
C ASP A 192 -21.64 15.52 -22.44
N ILE A 193 -22.32 16.45 -21.75
CA ILE A 193 -23.11 16.18 -20.52
C ILE A 193 -24.44 15.43 -20.88
N LYS A 194 -24.46 14.61 -21.94
CA LYS A 194 -25.69 13.89 -22.36
C LYS A 194 -25.57 12.39 -22.51
N THR A 195 -24.38 11.82 -22.32
CA THR A 195 -24.22 10.36 -22.26
C THR A 195 -23.57 10.02 -20.92
N GLY A 196 -24.40 9.79 -19.91
CA GLY A 196 -24.02 9.55 -18.51
C GLY A 196 -23.25 8.24 -18.29
N CYS A 197 -22.04 8.15 -18.80
CA CYS A 197 -21.11 7.05 -18.57
C CYS A 197 -19.67 7.58 -18.52
N ILE A 198 -19.31 8.28 -17.45
CA ILE A 198 -18.00 8.26 -16.76
C ILE A 198 -18.33 8.75 -15.35
N GLU A 199 -18.12 7.91 -14.34
CA GLU A 199 -18.41 8.22 -12.95
C GLU A 199 -17.62 9.45 -12.50
N VAL A 200 -18.36 10.56 -12.43
CA VAL A 200 -17.98 11.90 -11.95
C VAL A 200 -17.30 11.86 -10.58
N ASP A 201 -17.49 10.78 -9.83
CA ASP A 201 -16.94 10.59 -8.49
C ASP A 201 -15.40 10.49 -8.43
N THR A 202 -14.71 10.02 -9.48
CA THR A 202 -13.24 9.86 -9.42
C THR A 202 -12.51 11.20 -9.67
N ILE A 203 -13.02 12.01 -10.59
CA ILE A 203 -12.45 13.33 -10.93
C ILE A 203 -12.77 14.33 -9.83
N ASP A 204 -13.99 14.31 -9.27
CA ASP A 204 -14.34 15.15 -8.13
C ASP A 204 -13.58 14.74 -6.85
N TYR A 205 -13.27 13.46 -6.66
CA TYR A 205 -12.42 13.02 -5.54
C TYR A 205 -10.96 13.50 -5.69
N ILE A 206 -10.40 13.43 -6.91
CA ILE A 206 -9.04 13.94 -7.21
C ILE A 206 -8.99 15.47 -7.10
N ASN A 207 -9.99 16.19 -7.61
CA ASN A 207 -10.08 17.63 -7.49
C ASN A 207 -10.27 18.08 -6.03
N ASN A 208 -11.15 17.43 -5.26
CA ASN A 208 -11.32 17.76 -3.84
C ASN A 208 -10.06 17.49 -3.00
N LEU A 209 -9.23 16.52 -3.39
CA LEU A 209 -7.92 16.24 -2.78
C LEU A 209 -6.83 17.26 -3.15
N LEU A 210 -6.93 17.91 -4.31
CA LEU A 210 -6.01 18.95 -4.77
C LEU A 210 -6.35 20.35 -4.21
N PHE A 211 -7.63 20.61 -3.92
CA PHE A 211 -8.12 21.93 -3.48
C PHE A 211 -8.39 22.04 -1.96
N THR A 212 -8.01 21.04 -1.16
CA THR A 212 -7.98 21.13 0.33
C THR A 212 -6.57 21.24 0.91
N MET A 213 -5.58 21.63 0.10
CA MET A 213 -4.31 22.23 0.57
C MET A 213 -4.54 23.63 1.14
#